data_AF-A0A6V8E7E1-F1
#
_entry.id   AF-A0A6V8E7E1-F1
#
_cell.length_a   1.000
_cell.length_b   1.000
_cell.length_c   1.000
_cell.angle_alpha   90.00
_cell.angle_beta   90.00
_cell.angle_gamma   90.00
#
_symmetry.space_group_name_H-M   'P 1'
#
loop_
_entity.id
_entity.type
_entity.pdbx_description
1 polymer ?
#
loop_
_entity_poly.entity_id
_entity_poly.type
_entity_poly.pdbx_seq_one_letter_code
_entity_poly.pdbx_strand_id
1 'polypeptide(L)'
;MGTQDLIDHLNEALGWELRAVNMYAHYAANIQGIHRLQLDPMFNGEATESLAHADVVRRSIVKLGGIPVTERNPHPIVHTTEFNAMLELSLETETKAAEVYANIIQLVD
;
A
#
# COMPACT_ATOMS: atom_id res chain seq x y z
N MET A 1 -22.58 0.73 -15.04
CA MET A 1 -21.87 0.62 -13.75
C MET A 1 -21.86 1.99 -13.09
N GLY A 2 -21.95 2.08 -11.76
CA GLY A 2 -21.98 3.35 -11.05
C GLY A 2 -20.58 3.93 -10.85
N THR A 3 -20.39 5.21 -11.13
CA THR A 3 -19.15 5.95 -10.79
C THR A 3 -18.80 5.82 -9.29
N GLN A 4 -19.82 5.68 -8.43
CA GLN A 4 -19.64 5.49 -7.00
C GLN A 4 -18.92 4.18 -6.67
N ASP A 5 -19.32 3.05 -7.28
CA ASP A 5 -18.70 1.75 -7.02
C ASP A 5 -17.21 1.76 -7.35
N LEU A 6 -16.82 2.43 -8.45
CA LEU A 6 -15.42 2.61 -8.83
C LEU A 6 -14.65 3.49 -7.83
N ILE A 7 -15.26 4.58 -7.35
CA ILE A 7 -14.68 5.45 -6.33
C ILE A 7 -14.43 4.67 -5.03
N ASP A 8 -15.35 3.80 -4.64
CA ASP A 8 -15.23 3.02 -3.40
C ASP A 8 -14.06 2.04 -3.46
N HIS A 9 -13.89 1.33 -4.59
CA HIS A 9 -12.74 0.44 -4.79
C HIS A 9 -11.41 1.20 -4.89
N LEU A 10 -11.40 2.37 -5.55
CA LEU A 10 -10.20 3.22 -5.58
C LEU A 10 -9.83 3.72 -4.17
N ASN A 11 -10.82 4.02 -3.32
CA ASN A 11 -10.58 4.40 -1.92
C ASN A 11 -10.03 3.22 -1.11
N GLU A 12 -10.48 1.99 -1.36
CA GLU A 12 -9.88 0.80 -0.76
C GLU A 12 -8.40 0.64 -1.16
N ALA A 13 -8.09 0.78 -2.45
CA ALA A 13 -6.71 0.75 -2.96
C ALA A 13 -5.85 1.84 -2.31
N LEU A 14 -6.36 3.08 -2.23
CA LEU A 14 -5.67 4.19 -1.57
C LEU A 14 -5.36 3.88 -0.10
N GLY A 15 -6.29 3.27 0.62
CA GLY A 15 -6.07 2.83 1.99
C GLY A 15 -4.92 1.82 2.11
N TRP A 16 -4.82 0.88 1.17
CA TRP A 16 -3.71 -0.09 1.12
C TRP A 16 -2.36 0.58 0.85
N GLU A 17 -2.29 1.53 -0.08
CA GLU A 17 -1.04 2.27 -0.35
C GLU A 17 -0.59 3.08 0.87
N LEU A 18 -1.52 3.79 1.53
CA LEU A 18 -1.21 4.53 2.77
C LEU A 18 -0.74 3.61 3.90
N ARG A 19 -1.27 2.39 3.96
CA ARG A 19 -0.81 1.37 4.90
C ARG A 19 0.60 0.91 4.55
N ALA A 20 0.88 0.64 3.27
CA ALA A 20 2.17 0.18 2.78
C ALA A 20 3.28 1.21 3.08
N VAL A 21 3.04 2.51 2.83
CA VAL A 21 3.96 3.60 3.24
C VAL A 21 4.36 3.48 4.71
N ASN A 22 3.37 3.35 5.60
CA ASN A 22 3.62 3.28 7.04
C ASN A 22 4.35 1.99 7.43
N MET A 23 3.99 0.85 6.83
CA MET A 23 4.61 -0.45 7.09
C MET A 23 6.08 -0.46 6.66
N TYR A 24 6.36 -0.05 5.42
CA TYR A 24 7.71 -0.05 4.87
C TYR A 24 8.63 0.95 5.60
N ALA A 25 8.14 2.15 5.93
CA ALA A 25 8.89 3.09 6.76
C ALA A 25 9.22 2.49 8.15
N HIS A 26 8.27 1.76 8.74
CA HIS A 26 8.48 1.07 10.02
C HIS A 26 9.53 -0.05 9.90
N TYR A 27 9.48 -0.87 8.84
CA TYR A 27 10.46 -1.95 8.64
C TYR A 27 11.86 -1.44 8.29
N ALA A 28 11.97 -0.38 7.49
CA ALA A 28 13.25 0.29 7.23
C ALA A 28 13.93 0.77 8.53
N ALA A 29 13.16 1.35 9.45
CA ALA A 29 13.69 1.80 10.73
C ALA A 29 14.12 0.64 11.64
N ASN A 30 13.37 -0.48 11.62
CA ASN A 30 13.52 -1.57 12.60
C ASN A 30 14.31 -2.78 12.11
N ILE A 31 14.71 -2.85 10.83
CA ILE A 31 15.51 -3.96 10.32
C ILE A 31 16.92 -3.97 10.95
N GLN A 32 17.39 -5.15 11.34
CA GLN A 32 18.65 -5.35 12.06
C GLN A 32 19.53 -6.42 11.41
N GLY A 33 20.76 -6.55 11.90
CA GLY A 33 21.69 -7.59 11.47
C GLY A 33 22.25 -7.37 10.07
N ILE A 34 22.86 -8.42 9.53
CA ILE A 34 23.63 -8.37 8.29
C ILE A 34 22.78 -8.02 7.06
N HIS A 35 21.47 -8.34 7.07
CA HIS A 35 20.54 -8.09 5.98
C HIS A 35 20.12 -6.62 5.87
N ARG A 36 20.37 -5.82 6.92
CA ARG A 36 20.02 -4.39 6.93
C ARG A 36 20.60 -3.63 5.74
N LEU A 37 21.83 -3.94 5.32
CA LEU A 37 22.51 -3.24 4.23
C LEU A 37 21.74 -3.31 2.90
N GLN A 38 20.98 -4.40 2.69
CA GLN A 38 20.17 -4.60 1.49
C GLN A 38 18.71 -4.23 1.72
N LEU A 39 18.15 -4.55 2.88
CA LEU A 39 16.72 -4.42 3.14
C LEU A 39 16.30 -3.00 3.57
N ASP A 40 17.15 -2.23 4.25
CA ASP A 40 16.87 -0.84 4.59
C ASP A 40 16.64 0.04 3.34
N PRO A 41 17.53 0.05 2.32
CA PRO A 41 17.26 0.82 1.11
C PRO A 41 16.07 0.27 0.30
N MET A 42 15.84 -1.06 0.31
CA MET A 42 14.65 -1.65 -0.32
C MET A 42 13.38 -1.11 0.32
N PHE A 43 13.20 -1.23 1.64
CA PHE A 43 12.00 -0.77 2.33
C PHE A 43 11.77 0.74 2.18
N ASN A 44 12.83 1.57 2.22
CA ASN A 44 12.67 3.00 1.92
C ASN A 44 12.22 3.27 0.47
N GLY A 45 12.71 2.46 -0.48
CA GLY A 45 12.26 2.47 -1.88
C GLY A 45 10.76 2.18 -1.99
N GLU A 46 10.32 1.06 -1.40
CA GLU A 46 8.91 0.65 -1.42
C GLU A 46 7.98 1.66 -0.73
N ALA A 47 8.42 2.28 0.37
CA ALA A 47 7.66 3.36 1.02
C ALA A 47 7.48 4.58 0.09
N THR A 48 8.51 4.90 -0.70
CA THR A 48 8.47 6.00 -1.67
C THR A 48 7.55 5.66 -2.84
N GLU A 49 7.63 4.43 -3.35
CA GLU A 49 6.79 3.93 -4.44
C GLU A 49 5.32 3.88 -4.05
N SER A 50 5.00 3.33 -2.87
CA SER A 50 3.63 3.32 -2.31
C SER A 50 3.05 4.73 -2.19
N LEU A 51 3.88 5.72 -1.82
CA LEU A 51 3.43 7.12 -1.76
C LEU A 51 3.11 7.68 -3.15
N ALA A 52 3.89 7.31 -4.17
CA ALA A 52 3.63 7.69 -5.55
C ALA A 52 2.32 7.06 -6.08
N HIS A 53 2.10 5.77 -5.80
CA HIS A 53 0.84 5.08 -6.12
C HIS A 53 -0.36 5.75 -5.45
N ALA A 54 -0.25 6.05 -4.14
CA ALA A 54 -1.29 6.78 -3.42
C ALA A 54 -1.64 8.13 -4.06
N ASP A 55 -0.65 8.84 -4.64
CA ASP A 55 -0.91 10.10 -5.35
C ASP A 55 -1.68 9.89 -6.66
N VAL A 56 -1.35 8.86 -7.43
CA VAL A 56 -2.06 8.51 -8.66
C VAL A 56 -3.52 8.13 -8.35
N VAL A 57 -3.73 7.28 -7.35
CA VAL A 57 -5.07 6.81 -6.97
C VAL A 57 -5.93 7.96 -6.44
N ARG A 58 -5.41 8.81 -5.53
CA ARG A 58 -6.21 9.93 -4.99
C ARG A 58 -6.62 10.94 -6.07
N ARG A 59 -5.74 11.22 -7.04
CA ARG A 59 -6.07 12.11 -8.16
C ARG A 59 -7.16 11.51 -9.03
N SER A 60 -7.12 10.20 -9.23
CA SER A 60 -8.14 9.47 -9.98
C SER A 60 -9.51 9.56 -9.29
N ILE A 61 -9.56 9.41 -7.97
CA ILE A 61 -10.78 9.60 -7.16
C ILE A 61 -11.33 11.02 -7.31
N VAL A 62 -10.47 12.05 -7.18
CA VAL A 62 -10.87 13.46 -7.35
C VAL A 62 -11.39 13.73 -8.76
N LYS A 63 -10.75 13.16 -9.80
CA LYS A 63 -11.19 13.30 -11.20
C LYS A 63 -12.59 12.72 -11.44
N LEU A 64 -12.97 11.69 -10.68
CA LEU A 64 -14.30 11.08 -10.73
C LEU A 64 -15.34 11.81 -9.86
N GLY A 65 -14.94 12.89 -9.16
CA GLY A 65 -15.82 13.66 -8.27
C GLY A 65 -15.94 13.08 -6.86
N GLY A 66 -15.10 12.10 -6.49
CA GLY A 66 -15.07 11.50 -5.17
C GLY A 66 -14.19 12.25 -4.16
N ILE A 67 -14.29 11.84 -2.89
CA ILE A 67 -13.42 12.32 -1.81
C ILE A 67 -12.42 11.20 -1.47
N PRO A 68 -11.11 11.42 -1.60
CA PRO A 68 -10.11 10.42 -1.26
C PRO A 68 -10.01 10.23 0.26
N VAL A 69 -9.87 8.99 0.71
CA VAL A 69 -9.62 8.67 2.11
C VAL A 69 -8.25 9.19 2.57
N THR A 70 -8.18 9.57 3.84
CA THR A 70 -6.94 9.94 4.53
C THR A 70 -6.41 8.82 5.42
N GLU A 71 -7.27 7.89 5.80
CA GLU A 71 -6.94 6.78 6.68
C GLU A 71 -6.36 5.61 5.90
N ARG A 72 -5.35 4.96 6.49
CA ARG A 72 -4.81 3.70 5.96
C ARG A 72 -5.80 2.56 6.15
N ASN A 73 -5.63 1.49 5.37
CA ASN A 73 -6.34 0.24 5.58
C ASN A 73 -6.10 -0.28 7.03
N PRO A 74 -7.15 -0.77 7.73
CA PRO A 74 -7.06 -1.17 9.13
C PRO A 74 -6.25 -2.44 9.35
N HIS A 75 -5.89 -3.19 8.30
CA HIS A 75 -5.07 -4.39 8.43
C HIS A 75 -3.83 -4.11 9.30
N PRO A 76 -3.54 -4.92 10.34
CA PRO A 76 -2.47 -4.62 11.29
C PRO A 76 -1.10 -4.49 10.61
N ILE A 77 -0.28 -3.57 11.11
CA ILE A 77 1.15 -3.52 10.81
C ILE A 77 1.85 -4.19 12.00
N VAL A 78 2.38 -5.38 11.80
CA VAL A 78 3.02 -6.15 12.88
C VAL A 78 4.45 -5.66 13.06
N HIS A 79 4.80 -5.23 14.27
CA HIS A 79 6.19 -4.93 14.62
C HIS A 79 6.99 -6.23 14.79
N THR A 80 8.17 -6.27 14.18
CA THR A 80 9.13 -7.38 14.27
C THR A 80 10.54 -6.84 13.99
N THR A 81 11.57 -7.58 14.39
CA THR A 81 12.98 -7.38 13.99
C THR A 81 13.49 -8.49 13.08
N GLU A 82 12.69 -9.53 12.87
CA GLU A 82 13.04 -10.69 12.05
C GLU A 82 12.81 -10.40 10.57
N PHE A 83 13.87 -10.44 9.77
CA PHE A 83 13.83 -10.01 8.38
C PHE A 83 12.88 -10.87 7.51
N ASN A 84 12.80 -12.17 7.79
CA ASN A 84 11.91 -13.08 7.07
C ASN A 84 10.44 -12.71 7.31
N ALA A 85 10.07 -12.42 8.56
CA ALA A 85 8.71 -11.98 8.90
C ALA A 85 8.37 -10.64 8.22
N MET A 86 9.31 -9.68 8.17
CA MET A 86 9.10 -8.43 7.43
C MET A 86 8.79 -8.67 5.95
N LEU A 87 9.52 -9.58 5.30
CA LEU A 87 9.33 -9.90 3.88
C LEU A 87 8.01 -10.64 3.63
N GLU A 88 7.62 -11.56 4.51
CA GLU A 88 6.34 -12.27 4.43
C GLU A 88 5.14 -11.31 4.57
N LEU A 89 5.20 -10.39 5.54
CA LEU A 89 4.16 -9.36 5.76
C LEU A 89 4.12 -8.31 4.64
N SER A 90 5.28 -8.03 4.02
CA SER A 90 5.36 -7.19 2.83
C SER A 90 4.67 -7.87 1.65
N LEU A 91 4.99 -9.14 1.38
CA LEU A 91 4.35 -9.92 0.32
C LEU A 91 2.83 -10.03 0.51
N GLU A 92 2.37 -10.24 1.74
CA GLU A 92 0.93 -10.25 2.05
C GLU A 92 0.27 -8.91 1.65
N THR A 93 0.91 -7.79 2.00
CA THR A 93 0.44 -6.44 1.69
C THR A 93 0.34 -6.22 0.19
N GLU A 94 1.40 -6.56 -0.55
CA GLU A 94 1.43 -6.43 -2.02
C GLU A 94 0.37 -7.30 -2.68
N THR A 95 0.19 -8.53 -2.19
CA THR A 95 -0.82 -9.46 -2.72
C THR A 95 -2.23 -8.88 -2.53
N LYS A 96 -2.53 -8.30 -1.36
CA LYS A 96 -3.83 -7.68 -1.08
C LYS A 96 -4.06 -6.43 -1.91
N ALA A 97 -3.06 -5.57 -2.06
CA ALA A 97 -3.15 -4.41 -2.94
C ALA A 97 -3.41 -4.83 -4.40
N ALA A 98 -2.67 -5.83 -4.90
CA ALA A 98 -2.84 -6.37 -6.25
C ALA A 98 -4.23 -6.97 -6.49
N GLU A 99 -4.80 -7.69 -5.51
CA GLU A 99 -6.17 -8.19 -5.56
C GLU A 99 -7.19 -7.06 -5.74
N VAL A 100 -7.04 -5.96 -4.99
CA VAL A 100 -7.92 -4.78 -5.11
C VAL A 100 -7.79 -4.13 -6.48
N TYR A 101 -6.57 -3.95 -6.99
CA TYR A 101 -6.38 -3.42 -8.34
C TYR A 101 -6.96 -4.32 -9.44
N ALA A 102 -6.82 -5.64 -9.31
CA ALA A 102 -7.42 -6.58 -10.24
C ALA A 102 -8.95 -6.45 -10.29
N ASN A 103 -9.60 -6.24 -9.15
CA ASN A 103 -11.04 -5.98 -9.10
C ASN A 103 -11.39 -4.65 -9.79
N ILE A 104 -10.59 -3.59 -9.60
CA ILE A 104 -10.79 -2.31 -10.29
C ILE A 104 -10.72 -2.47 -11.81
N ILE A 105 -9.77 -3.26 -12.33
CA ILE A 105 -9.62 -3.53 -13.77
C ILE A 105 -10.91 -4.15 -14.32
N GLN A 106 -11.46 -5.16 -13.64
CA GLN A 106 -12.71 -5.81 -14.05
C GLN A 106 -13.92 -4.88 -14.06
N LEU A 107 -13.88 -3.77 -13.32
CA LEU A 107 -14.94 -2.77 -13.31
C LEU A 107 -14.82 -1.78 -14.49
N VAL A 108 -13.61 -1.57 -15.04
CA VAL A 108 -13.40 -0.61 -16.13
C VAL A 108 -13.34 -1.26 -17.52
N ASP A 109 -13.25 -2.59 -17.59
CA ASP A 109 -13.39 -3.39 -18.81
C ASP A 109 -14.87 -3.62 -19.20
#